data_AF-A0A840Y0I0-F1
#
_entry.id   AF-A0A840Y0I0-F1
#
_cell.length_a   1.000
_cell.length_b   1.000
_cell.length_c   1.000
_cell.angle_alpha   90.00
_cell.angle_beta   90.00
_cell.angle_gamma   90.00
#
_symmetry.space_group_name_H-M   'P 1'
#
loop_
_entity.id
_entity.type
_entity.pdbx_description
1 polymer ?
#
loop_
_entity_poly.entity_id
_entity_poly.type
_entity_poly.pdbx_seq_one_letter_code
_entity_poly.pdbx_strand_id
1 'polypeptide(L)' 'MRRDLRDRGAVPEIPTKRNRHLQHSVSKSLYALRSRIECFINRLKNSRRVATRYDQTAESFLGFATLASIRLWIRFVHAA' A
#
# COMPACT_ATOMS: atom_id res chain seq x y z
N MET A 1 12.17 7.09 -12.08
CA MET A 1 10.91 6.85 -11.34
C MET A 1 9.67 7.16 -12.17
N ARG A 2 9.24 8.42 -12.42
CA ARG A 2 8.00 8.66 -13.20
C ARG A 2 8.10 8.22 -14.67
N ARG A 3 9.30 8.32 -15.28
CA ARG A 3 9.58 7.81 -16.63
C ARG A 3 9.44 6.28 -16.66
N ASP A 4 10.22 5.59 -15.82
CA ASP A 4 10.10 4.13 -15.61
C ASP A 4 8.66 3.65 -15.31
N LEU A 5 7.88 4.38 -14.50
CA LEU A 5 6.45 4.05 -14.28
C LEU A 5 5.63 4.14 -15.57
N ARG A 6 5.85 5.18 -16.39
CA ARG A 6 5.21 5.32 -17.70
C ARG A 6 5.67 4.24 -18.68
N ASP A 7 6.95 3.89 -18.66
CA ASP A 7 7.52 2.83 -19.50
C ASP A 7 6.90 1.46 -19.15
N ARG A 8 6.50 1.28 -17.89
CA ARG A 8 5.73 0.11 -17.40
C ARG A 8 4.21 0.23 -17.59
N GLY A 9 3.73 1.26 -18.30
CA GLY A 9 2.30 1.47 -18.56
C GLY A 9 1.50 2.05 -17.39
N ALA A 10 2.15 2.52 -16.33
CA ALA A 10 1.49 3.12 -15.17
C ALA A 10 1.41 4.65 -15.26
N VAL A 11 0.30 5.22 -14.80
CA VAL A 11 0.13 6.67 -14.68
C VAL A 11 0.54 7.11 -13.27
N PRO A 12 1.63 7.89 -13.12
CA PRO A 12 2.09 8.28 -11.79
C PRO A 12 1.25 9.44 -11.23
N GLU A 13 0.35 9.17 -10.29
CA GLU A 13 -0.44 10.20 -9.58
C GLU A 13 0.21 10.63 -8.24
N ILE A 14 1.54 10.67 -8.19
CA ILE A 14 2.29 11.00 -6.97
C ILE A 14 2.64 12.51 -6.97
N PRO A 15 2.23 13.30 -5.96
CA PRO A 15 2.59 14.71 -5.87
C PRO A 15 4.10 14.94 -5.86
N THR A 16 4.53 16.04 -6.45
CA THR A 16 5.91 16.52 -6.35
C THR A 16 6.18 17.12 -4.98
N LYS A 17 7.43 17.01 -4.50
CA LYS A 17 7.87 17.74 -3.31
C LYS A 17 7.77 19.24 -3.57
N ARG A 18 7.44 20.01 -2.53
CA ARG A 18 7.31 21.48 -2.60
C ARG A 18 8.57 22.15 -3.18
N ASN A 19 9.76 21.64 -2.84
CA ASN A 19 11.04 22.23 -3.25
C ASN A 19 11.50 21.79 -4.65
N ARG A 20 10.66 21.13 -5.44
CA ARG A 20 11.01 20.70 -6.81
C ARG A 20 10.77 21.85 -7.79
N HIS A 21 11.74 22.14 -8.66
CA HIS A 21 11.59 23.16 -9.70
C HIS A 21 10.43 22.84 -10.67
N LEU A 22 10.32 21.57 -11.09
CA LEU A 22 9.20 21.12 -11.91
C LEU A 22 8.10 20.54 -11.00
N GLN A 23 6.96 21.23 -10.96
CA GLN A 23 5.75 20.75 -10.31
C GLN A 23 4.90 19.97 -11.30
N HIS A 24 4.36 18.82 -10.89
CA HIS A 24 3.43 18.04 -11.69
C HIS A 24 2.03 18.17 -11.11
N SER A 25 1.05 18.48 -11.96
CA SER A 25 -0.36 18.36 -11.60
C SER A 25 -0.71 16.89 -11.38
N VAL A 26 -1.43 16.62 -10.29
CA VAL A 26 -1.96 15.29 -9.95
C VAL A 26 -3.42 15.42 -9.57
N SER A 27 -4.20 14.40 -9.88
CA SER A 27 -5.60 14.34 -9.48
C SER A 27 -5.69 14.13 -7.97
N LYS A 28 -6.22 15.13 -7.25
CA LYS A 28 -6.41 15.06 -5.79
C LYS A 28 -7.31 13.89 -5.38
N SER A 29 -8.36 13.61 -6.15
CA SER A 29 -9.30 12.53 -5.84
C SER A 29 -8.64 11.15 -5.98
N LEU A 30 -7.83 10.95 -7.03
CA LEU A 30 -7.06 9.70 -7.20
C LEU A 30 -5.99 9.56 -6.13
N TYR A 31 -5.26 10.64 -5.82
CA TYR A 31 -4.24 10.59 -4.78
C TYR A 31 -4.83 10.31 -3.39
N ALA A 32 -6.05 10.80 -3.10
CA ALA A 32 -6.72 10.54 -1.83
C ALA A 32 -7.00 9.04 -1.58
N LEU A 33 -7.21 8.24 -2.64
CA LEU A 33 -7.42 6.79 -2.52
C LEU A 33 -6.23 6.06 -1.91
N ARG A 34 -5.01 6.63 -2.01
CA ARG A 34 -3.80 6.10 -1.38
C ARG A 34 -3.96 5.90 0.12
N SER A 35 -4.69 6.78 0.80
CA SER A 35 -4.94 6.69 2.25
C SER A 35 -5.59 5.36 2.63
N ARG A 36 -6.49 4.81 1.79
CA ARG A 36 -7.14 3.52 2.03
C ARG A 36 -6.14 2.37 2.06
N ILE A 37 -5.19 2.39 1.13
CA ILE A 37 -4.11 1.39 1.04
C ILE A 37 -3.16 1.54 2.23
N GLU A 38 -2.77 2.76 2.58
CA GLU A 38 -1.90 3.02 3.74
C GLU A 38 -2.55 2.59 5.05
N CYS A 39 -3.84 2.89 5.24
CA CYS A 39 -4.61 2.42 6.39
C CYS A 39 -4.70 0.90 6.44
N PHE A 40 -4.89 0.24 5.29
CA PHE A 40 -4.88 -1.22 5.22
C PHE A 40 -3.52 -1.80 5.64
N ILE A 41 -2.42 -1.28 5.10
CA ILE A 41 -1.07 -1.71 5.47
C ILE A 41 -0.80 -1.46 6.95
N ASN A 42 -1.26 -0.32 7.49
CA ASN A 42 -1.15 -0.02 8.91
C ASN A 42 -1.87 -1.07 9.78
N ARG A 43 -3.10 -1.45 9.40
CA ARG A 43 -3.84 -2.53 10.07
C ARG A 43 -3.17 -3.88 9.92
N LEU A 44 -2.58 -4.17 8.76
CA LEU A 44 -1.84 -5.41 8.52
C LEU A 44 -0.65 -5.53 9.48
N LYS A 45 0.05 -4.41 9.74
CA LYS A 45 1.18 -4.32 10.67
C LYS A 45 0.79 -4.45 12.15
N ASN A 46 -0.50 -4.44 12.52
CA ASN A 46 -0.90 -4.81 13.88
C ASN A 46 -0.55 -6.28 14.19
N SER A 47 -0.43 -7.12 13.16
CA SER A 47 0.09 -8.48 13.31
C SER A 47 1.62 -8.42 13.41
N ARG A 48 2.15 -8.55 14.64
CA ARG A 48 3.60 -8.43 14.93
C ARG A 48 4.48 -9.23 13.98
N ARG A 49 4.08 -10.48 13.66
CA ARG A 49 4.80 -11.37 12.72
C ARG A 49 4.96 -10.76 11.32
N VAL A 50 3.92 -10.12 10.80
CA VAL A 50 3.96 -9.44 9.50
C VAL A 50 4.78 -8.14 9.59
N ALA A 51 4.66 -7.39 10.68
CA ALA A 51 5.37 -6.12 10.85
C ALA A 51 6.89 -6.29 10.97
N THR A 52 7.35 -7.29 11.72
CA THR A 52 8.78 -7.53 11.96
C THR A 52 9.42 -8.38 10.87
N ARG A 53 8.63 -9.05 10.02
CA ARG A 53 9.10 -9.93 8.94
C ARG A 53 10.09 -10.99 9.45
N TYR A 54 9.74 -11.67 10.55
CA TYR A 54 10.59 -12.72 11.14
C TYR A 54 10.68 -13.99 10.29
N ASP A 55 9.79 -14.17 9.31
CA ASP A 55 9.77 -15.33 8.44
C ASP A 55 11.00 -15.36 7.52
N GLN A 56 11.77 -16.46 7.60
CA GLN A 56 13.04 -16.63 6.87
C GLN A 56 12.83 -16.76 5.34
N THR A 57 11.70 -17.33 4.93
CA THR A 57 11.34 -17.52 3.52
C THR A 57 10.28 -16.52 3.07
N ALA A 58 10.37 -16.07 1.81
CA ALA A 58 9.36 -15.21 1.20
C ALA A 58 7.96 -15.85 1.18
N GLU A 59 7.88 -17.18 0.98
CA GLU A 59 6.62 -17.92 0.96
C GLU A 59 5.91 -17.92 2.31
N SER A 60 6.62 -18.24 3.40
CA SER A 60 6.06 -18.16 4.77
C SER A 60 5.55 -16.75 5.06
N PHE A 61 6.35 -15.72 4.75
CA PHE A 61 5.92 -14.32 4.94
C PHE A 61 4.62 -14.01 4.17
N LEU A 62 4.54 -14.42 2.90
CA LEU A 62 3.36 -14.20 2.06
C LEU A 62 2.14 -14.95 2.62
N GLY A 63 2.33 -16.17 3.12
CA GLY A 63 1.28 -16.94 3.79
C GLY A 63 0.72 -16.21 5.01
N PHE A 64 1.57 -15.69 5.90
CA PHE A 64 1.13 -14.92 7.07
C PHE A 64 0.51 -13.57 6.71
N ALA A 65 1.04 -12.89 5.70
CA ALA A 65 0.44 -11.65 5.19
C ALA A 65 -0.97 -11.91 4.61
N THR A 66 -1.15 -13.03 3.91
CA THR A 66 -2.45 -13.44 3.37
C THR A 66 -3.43 -13.78 4.48
N LEU A 67 -3.00 -14.57 5.48
CA LEU A 67 -3.81 -14.92 6.64
C LEU A 67 -4.25 -13.67 7.44
N ALA A 68 -3.33 -12.72 7.65
CA ALA A 68 -3.64 -11.45 8.31
C ALA A 68 -4.66 -10.62 7.48
N SER A 69 -4.53 -10.63 6.16
CA SER A 69 -5.46 -9.96 5.25
C SER A 69 -6.86 -10.58 5.31
N ILE A 70 -6.96 -11.92 5.28
CA ILE A 70 -8.23 -12.65 5.43
C ILE A 70 -8.88 -12.33 6.76
N ARG A 71 -8.12 -12.31 7.86
CA ARG A 71 -8.64 -11.95 9.19
C ARG A 71 -9.21 -10.53 9.23
N LEU A 72 -8.55 -9.57 8.58
CA LEU A 72 -9.07 -8.21 8.47
C LEU A 72 -10.34 -8.15 7.60
N TRP A 73 -10.40 -8.95 6.54
CA TRP A 73 -11.56 -9.03 5.65
C TRP A 73 -12.80 -9.60 6.35
N ILE A 74 -12.67 -10.73 7.06
CA ILE A 74 -13.80 -11.35 7.78
C ILE A 74 -14.40 -10.37 8.79
N ARG A 75 -13.56 -9.63 9.52
CA ARG A 75 -14.03 -8.59 10.45
C ARG A 75 -14.80 -7.48 9.77
N PHE A 76 -14.44 -7.11 8.54
CA PHE A 76 -15.17 -6.12 7.78
C PHE A 76 -16.54 -6.64 7.31
N VAL A 77 -16.59 -7.89 6.83
CA VAL A 77 -17.84 -8.51 6.33
C VAL A 77 -18.84 -8.79 7.47
N HIS A 78 -18.37 -9.22 8.64
CA HIS A 78 -19.24 -9.58 9.77
C HIS A 78 -19.54 -8.41 10.72
N ALA A 79 -18.89 -7.25 10.54
CA ALA A 79 -19.19 -6.03 11.30
C ALA A 79 -20.05 -5.02 10.52
N ALA A 80 -20.45 -5.38 9.30
CA ALA A 80 -21.46 -4.68 8.49
C ALA A 80 -22.82 -5.33 8.72
#